data_AF-A0A7Y2CYT4-F1
#
_entry.id   AF-A0A7Y2CYT4-F1
#
_cell.length_a   1.000
_cell.length_b   1.000
_cell.length_c   1.000
_cell.angle_alpha   90.00
_cell.angle_beta   90.00
_cell.angle_gamma   90.00
#
_symmetry.space_group_name_H-M   'P 1'
#
loop_
_entity.id
_entity.type
_entity.pdbx_description
1 polymer ?
#
loop_
_entity_poly.entity_id
_entity_poly.type
_entity_poly.pdbx_seq_one_letter_code
_entity_poly.pdbx_strand_id
1 'polypeptide(L)'
;MKADPATEIALTPETAAPPPPRGAQTAAALDTTTAEQRAAATAPPAEPSRTLGTTVVSLGSPTEPGLWLKTPLVKQERQGRVTNRANGKSSLVTLIPIEGPATGGSRMSLAAMRLIEALLTDLTEVEVALEG
;
A
#
# COMPACT_ATOMS: atom_id res chain seq x y z
N MET A 1 19.03 -25.06 -6.67
CA MET A 1 17.61 -25.51 -6.63
C MET A 1 17.05 -25.13 -5.27
N LYS A 2 16.01 -24.31 -5.10
CA LYS A 2 15.04 -23.67 -5.99
C LYS A 2 14.75 -22.29 -5.38
N ALA A 3 14.65 -21.25 -6.22
CA ALA A 3 13.98 -20.03 -5.79
C ALA A 3 12.50 -20.40 -5.62
N ASP A 4 11.99 -20.30 -4.39
CA ASP A 4 10.56 -20.41 -4.15
C ASP A 4 9.85 -19.28 -4.93
N PRO A 5 8.81 -19.60 -5.72
CA PRO A 5 7.99 -18.60 -6.38
C PRO A 5 7.10 -18.02 -5.29
N ALA A 6 7.61 -17.04 -4.54
CA ALA A 6 6.75 -16.16 -3.77
C ALA A 6 5.73 -15.62 -4.77
N THR A 7 4.47 -15.98 -4.57
CA THR A 7 3.31 -15.57 -5.36
C THR A 7 3.48 -14.11 -5.73
N GLU A 8 3.83 -13.89 -6.99
CA GLU A 8 3.95 -12.59 -7.62
C GLU A 8 2.54 -12.00 -7.63
N ILE A 9 2.18 -11.35 -6.53
CA ILE A 9 1.13 -10.34 -6.57
C ILE A 9 1.64 -9.38 -7.63
N ALA A 10 0.95 -9.27 -8.76
CA ALA A 10 1.39 -8.56 -9.95
C ALA A 10 1.32 -7.04 -9.72
N LEU A 11 2.01 -6.56 -8.68
CA LEU A 11 2.24 -5.16 -8.41
C LEU A 11 2.98 -4.58 -9.61
N THR A 12 2.59 -3.37 -10.01
CA THR A 12 3.31 -2.63 -11.05
C THR A 12 4.79 -2.49 -10.64
N PRO A 13 5.74 -2.46 -11.59
CA PRO A 13 7.17 -2.37 -11.30
C PRO A 13 7.53 -1.16 -10.42
N GLU A 14 6.70 -0.12 -10.44
CA GLU A 14 6.83 1.10 -9.63
C GLU A 14 6.51 0.86 -8.13
N THR A 15 5.77 -0.20 -7.82
CA THR A 15 5.19 -0.50 -6.51
C THR A 15 5.64 -1.86 -5.95
N ALA A 16 6.16 -2.76 -6.79
CA ALA A 16 6.70 -4.06 -6.43
C ALA A 16 8.07 -3.96 -5.73
N ALA A 17 8.22 -4.51 -4.51
CA ALA A 17 9.52 -4.54 -3.81
C ALA A 17 10.00 -5.99 -3.57
N PRO A 18 11.31 -6.25 -3.50
CA PRO A 18 11.85 -7.59 -3.28
C PRO A 18 11.48 -8.14 -1.88
N PRO A 19 11.38 -9.45 -1.68
CA PRO A 19 10.99 -10.02 -0.38
C PRO A 19 12.01 -9.74 0.72
N PRO A 20 11.56 -9.48 1.97
CA PRO A 20 12.46 -9.21 3.09
C PRO A 20 13.31 -10.45 3.46
N PRO A 21 14.54 -10.23 3.95
CA PRO A 21 15.39 -11.32 4.41
C PRO A 21 14.74 -12.05 5.59
N ARG A 22 14.89 -13.39 5.63
CA ARG A 22 14.21 -14.31 6.57
C ARG A 22 14.43 -14.03 8.08
N GLY A 23 15.34 -13.11 8.43
CA GLY A 23 15.63 -12.66 9.80
C GLY A 23 15.20 -11.23 10.12
N ALA A 24 14.44 -10.56 9.23
CA ALA A 24 13.92 -9.22 9.45
C ALA A 24 12.84 -9.22 10.54
N GLN A 25 13.20 -8.74 11.74
CA GLN A 25 12.28 -8.62 12.88
C GLN A 25 11.80 -7.19 13.13
N THR A 26 12.33 -6.22 12.38
CA THR A 26 12.02 -4.80 12.54
C THR A 26 11.26 -4.27 11.33
N ALA A 27 10.37 -3.29 11.54
CA ALA A 27 9.60 -2.66 10.46
C ALA A 27 10.51 -2.11 9.34
N ALA A 28 11.68 -1.57 9.69
CA ALA A 28 12.66 -1.10 8.72
C ALA A 28 13.35 -2.23 7.94
N ALA A 29 13.46 -3.43 8.51
CA ALA A 29 14.03 -4.59 7.81
C ALA A 29 13.00 -5.32 6.93
N LEU A 30 11.71 -5.17 7.23
CA LEU A 30 10.60 -5.67 6.43
C LEU A 30 10.25 -4.74 5.26
N ASP A 31 10.57 -3.45 5.41
CA ASP A 31 10.47 -2.47 4.35
C ASP A 31 11.66 -2.58 3.38
N THR A 32 11.49 -3.43 2.37
CA THR A 32 12.45 -3.61 1.27
C THR A 32 12.25 -2.64 0.10
N THR A 33 11.27 -1.75 0.25
CA THR A 33 10.89 -0.73 -0.73
C THR A 33 12.07 0.19 -1.02
N THR A 34 12.45 0.31 -2.28
CA THR A 34 13.57 1.17 -2.65
C THR A 34 13.21 2.65 -2.53
N ALA A 35 14.23 3.50 -2.39
CA ALA A 35 14.03 4.95 -2.33
C ALA A 35 13.32 5.49 -3.58
N GLU A 36 13.56 4.88 -4.75
CA GLU A 36 12.91 5.23 -6.01
C GLU A 36 11.41 4.99 -5.96
N GLN A 37 10.96 3.84 -5.44
CA GLN A 37 9.54 3.55 -5.28
C GLN A 37 8.87 4.48 -4.28
N ARG A 38 9.55 4.82 -3.18
CA ARG A 38 9.06 5.85 -2.26
C ARG A 38 8.95 7.22 -2.90
N ALA A 39 9.93 7.58 -3.74
CA ALA A 39 9.93 8.83 -4.46
C ALA A 39 8.78 8.87 -5.47
N ALA A 40 8.56 7.78 -6.22
CA ALA A 40 7.41 7.60 -7.10
C ALA A 40 6.08 7.69 -6.33
N ALA A 41 6.01 7.11 -5.13
CA ALA A 41 4.82 7.16 -4.30
C ALA A 41 4.52 8.54 -3.71
N THR A 42 5.56 9.29 -3.34
CA THR A 42 5.48 10.69 -2.92
C THR A 42 5.30 11.64 -4.10
N ALA A 43 5.56 11.19 -5.33
CA ALA A 43 5.47 12.03 -6.50
C ALA A 43 4.03 12.56 -6.66
N PRO A 44 3.87 13.78 -7.20
CA PRO A 44 2.55 14.31 -7.53
C PRO A 44 1.82 13.40 -8.54
N PRO A 45 0.47 13.36 -8.51
CA PRO A 45 -0.29 12.71 -9.57
C PRO A 45 0.09 13.30 -10.93
N ALA A 46 0.52 12.46 -11.87
CA ALA A 46 0.62 12.85 -13.27
C ALA A 46 -0.79 12.97 -13.89
N GLU A 47 -1.72 12.15 -13.41
CA GLU A 47 -3.09 12.04 -13.92
C GLU A 47 -4.14 12.44 -12.85
N PRO A 48 -5.35 12.86 -13.26
CA PRO A 48 -6.39 13.25 -12.32
C PRO A 48 -6.83 12.06 -11.46
N SER A 49 -6.44 12.06 -10.18
CA SER A 49 -6.88 11.03 -9.24
C SER A 49 -8.36 11.21 -8.88
N ARG A 50 -9.16 10.15 -9.05
CA ARG A 50 -10.58 10.15 -8.70
C ARG A 50 -10.78 9.67 -7.28
N THR A 51 -11.16 10.56 -6.37
CA THR A 51 -11.51 10.19 -4.98
C THR A 51 -12.64 9.14 -4.98
N LEU A 52 -12.34 7.96 -4.44
CA LEU A 52 -13.29 6.87 -4.21
C LEU A 52 -14.09 7.13 -2.92
N GLY A 53 -13.41 7.63 -1.90
CA GLY A 53 -13.98 7.93 -0.58
C GLY A 53 -12.94 7.78 0.53
N THR A 54 -13.39 7.85 1.78
CA THR A 54 -12.55 7.57 2.95
C THR A 54 -12.73 6.13 3.41
N THR A 55 -11.65 5.52 3.86
CA THR A 55 -11.66 4.19 4.47
C THR A 55 -10.70 4.17 5.65
N VAL A 56 -11.01 3.32 6.62
CA VAL A 56 -10.09 3.03 7.72
C VAL A 56 -9.11 1.97 7.23
N VAL A 57 -7.82 2.26 7.26
CA VAL A 57 -6.78 1.27 6.96
C VAL A 57 -6.21 0.66 8.22
N SER A 58 -5.86 -0.61 8.11
CA SER A 58 -5.16 -1.37 9.12
C SER A 58 -3.91 -1.99 8.50
N LEU A 59 -2.91 -2.26 9.33
CA LEU A 59 -1.68 -2.90 8.88
C LEU A 59 -2.01 -4.28 8.29
N GLY A 60 -1.66 -4.46 7.02
CA GLY A 60 -1.75 -5.73 6.31
C GLY A 60 -0.61 -6.69 6.70
N SER A 61 -0.38 -7.73 5.90
CA SER A 61 0.68 -8.69 6.17
C SER A 61 2.05 -7.99 6.17
N PRO A 62 2.80 -7.98 7.27
CA PRO A 62 4.09 -7.30 7.34
C PRO A 62 5.18 -8.03 6.55
N THR A 63 4.89 -9.26 6.10
CA THR A 63 5.76 -10.07 5.24
C THR A 63 5.61 -9.78 3.75
N GLU A 64 4.56 -9.06 3.35
CA GLU A 64 4.30 -8.73 1.95
C GLU A 64 5.04 -7.43 1.59
N PRO A 65 6.11 -7.49 0.77
CA PRO A 65 6.83 -6.31 0.33
C PRO A 65 5.99 -5.49 -0.67
N GLY A 66 6.36 -4.22 -0.85
CA GLY A 66 5.78 -3.33 -1.85
C GLY A 66 4.70 -2.40 -1.30
N LEU A 67 4.17 -1.54 -2.17
CA LEU A 67 3.23 -0.48 -1.83
C LEU A 67 1.79 -0.83 -2.25
N TRP A 68 1.09 -1.69 -1.51
CA TRP A 68 -0.27 -2.08 -1.88
C TRP A 68 -1.30 -1.72 -0.82
N LEU A 69 -2.54 -1.55 -1.27
CA LEU A 69 -3.72 -1.35 -0.44
C LEU A 69 -4.83 -2.29 -0.91
N LYS A 70 -5.16 -3.24 -0.05
CA LYS A 70 -6.27 -4.17 -0.20
C LYS A 70 -7.56 -3.51 0.27
N THR A 71 -8.48 -3.20 -0.64
CA THR A 71 -9.74 -2.50 -0.32
C THR A 71 -10.93 -3.09 -1.07
N PRO A 72 -12.11 -3.20 -0.43
CA PRO A 72 -13.34 -3.62 -1.11
C PRO A 72 -13.97 -2.51 -1.97
N LEU A 73 -13.40 -1.29 -1.93
CA LEU A 73 -13.88 -0.14 -2.73
C LEU A 73 -13.58 -0.29 -4.22
N VAL A 74 -12.59 -1.10 -4.59
CA VAL A 74 -12.25 -1.39 -5.98
C VAL A 74 -12.68 -2.80 -6.36
N LYS A 75 -13.03 -2.98 -7.64
CA LYS A 75 -13.40 -4.30 -8.20
C LYS A 75 -12.27 -4.96 -9.00
N GLN A 76 -11.23 -4.19 -9.32
CA GLN A 76 -10.10 -4.61 -10.15
C GLN A 76 -8.82 -4.01 -9.59
N GLU A 77 -7.71 -4.72 -9.79
CA GLU A 77 -6.40 -4.24 -9.36
C GLU A 77 -5.98 -3.03 -10.21
N ARG A 78 -5.72 -1.89 -9.56
CA ARG A 78 -5.46 -0.60 -10.21
C ARG A 78 -4.50 0.25 -9.39
N GLN A 79 -3.85 1.22 -9.99
CA GLN A 79 -3.09 2.21 -9.23
C GLN A 79 -4.04 3.17 -8.51
N GLY A 80 -3.67 3.54 -7.29
CA GLY A 80 -4.41 4.49 -6.50
C GLY A 80 -3.50 5.25 -5.57
N ARG A 81 -4.03 6.32 -5.03
CA ARG A 81 -3.33 7.14 -4.05
C ARG A 81 -4.13 7.12 -2.76
N VAL A 82 -3.43 6.86 -1.66
CA VAL A 82 -3.98 6.97 -0.31
C VAL A 82 -3.45 8.23 0.33
N THR A 83 -4.35 9.08 0.81
CA THR A 83 -4.03 10.32 1.51
C THR A 83 -4.46 10.18 2.96
N ASN A 84 -3.50 10.21 3.87
CA ASN A 84 -3.77 10.20 5.29
C ASN A 84 -4.44 11.52 5.70
N ARG A 85 -5.65 11.45 6.27
CA ARG A 85 -6.37 12.65 6.73
C ARG A 85 -5.82 13.20 8.04
N ALA A 86 -5.13 12.39 8.84
CA ALA A 86 -4.55 12.80 10.12
C ALA A 86 -3.36 13.75 9.95
N ASN A 87 -2.53 13.52 8.93
CA ASN A 87 -1.29 14.26 8.71
C ASN A 87 -1.13 14.82 7.29
N GLY A 88 -2.12 14.62 6.42
CA GLY A 88 -2.16 15.19 5.06
C GLY A 88 -1.17 14.57 4.06
N LYS A 89 -0.44 13.52 4.44
CA LYS A 89 0.52 12.84 3.55
C LYS A 89 -0.18 11.88 2.62
N SER A 90 0.26 11.85 1.37
CA SER A 90 -0.26 10.94 0.36
C SER A 90 0.81 9.97 -0.14
N SER A 91 0.37 8.81 -0.61
CA SER A 91 1.24 7.82 -1.22
C SER A 91 0.53 7.04 -2.30
N LEU A 92 1.21 6.84 -3.42
CA LEU A 92 0.78 5.94 -4.47
C LEU A 92 0.93 4.49 -3.99
N VAL A 93 -0.11 3.70 -4.25
CA VAL A 93 -0.22 2.29 -3.91
C VAL A 93 -0.99 1.54 -4.98
N THR A 94 -0.74 0.26 -5.13
CA THR A 94 -1.61 -0.62 -5.93
C THR A 94 -2.85 -0.96 -5.09
N LEU A 95 -4.02 -0.52 -5.56
CA LEU A 95 -5.31 -0.91 -5.02
C LEU A 95 -5.63 -2.34 -5.47
N ILE A 96 -5.72 -3.25 -4.51
CA ILE A 96 -6.06 -4.66 -4.73
C ILE A 96 -7.50 -4.87 -4.23
N PRO A 97 -8.42 -5.38 -5.08
CA PRO A 97 -9.78 -5.69 -4.64
C PRO A 97 -9.75 -6.81 -3.60
N ILE A 98 -10.47 -6.63 -2.48
CA ILE A 98 -10.68 -7.70 -1.51
C ILE A 98 -12.16 -8.01 -1.30
N GLU A 99 -12.44 -9.28 -1.06
CA GLU A 99 -13.75 -9.71 -0.60
C GLU A 99 -13.91 -9.35 0.88
N GLY A 100 -14.92 -8.54 1.18
CA GLY A 100 -15.23 -8.09 2.52
C GLY A 100 -16.39 -7.09 2.49
N PRO A 101 -17.03 -6.84 3.64
CA PRO A 101 -18.02 -5.77 3.73
C PRO A 101 -17.37 -4.43 3.33
N ALA A 102 -18.14 -3.54 2.68
CA ALA A 102 -17.65 -2.20 2.32
C ALA A 102 -17.29 -1.34 3.57
N THR A 103 -17.78 -1.74 4.74
CA THR A 103 -17.42 -1.19 6.06
C THR A 103 -16.22 -1.91 6.70
N GLY A 104 -15.75 -3.00 6.09
CA GLY A 104 -14.55 -3.70 6.50
C GLY A 104 -13.33 -2.85 6.19
N GLY A 105 -12.50 -2.62 7.21
CA GLY A 105 -11.27 -1.83 7.06
C GLY A 105 -10.41 -2.33 5.91
N SER A 106 -9.79 -1.39 5.21
CA SER A 106 -8.81 -1.69 4.16
C SER A 106 -7.49 -2.15 4.80
N ARG A 107 -6.72 -2.97 4.10
CA ARG A 107 -5.39 -3.43 4.58
C ARG A 107 -4.30 -2.79 3.76
N MET A 108 -3.28 -2.24 4.41
CA MET A 108 -2.19 -1.56 3.73
C MET A 108 -0.84 -2.17 4.05
N SER A 109 0.07 -2.15 3.07
CA SER A 109 1.48 -2.49 3.30
C SER A 109 2.12 -1.64 4.38
N LEU A 110 3.05 -2.25 5.11
CA LEU A 110 3.94 -1.57 6.04
C LEU A 110 4.67 -0.39 5.40
N ALA A 111 5.20 -0.59 4.19
CA ALA A 111 5.92 0.42 3.42
C ALA A 111 5.06 1.65 3.12
N ALA A 112 3.84 1.43 2.67
CA ALA A 112 2.89 2.50 2.37
C ALA A 112 2.46 3.22 3.64
N MET A 113 2.26 2.50 4.76
CA MET A 113 1.91 3.13 6.06
C MET A 113 3.04 4.02 6.55
N ARG A 114 4.29 3.59 6.38
CA ARG A 114 5.47 4.38 6.72
C ARG A 114 5.56 5.65 5.89
N LEU A 115 5.29 5.59 4.59
CA LEU A 115 5.33 6.77 3.72
C LEU A 115 4.32 7.84 4.13
N ILE A 116 3.08 7.43 4.41
CA ILE A 116 2.04 8.35 4.90
C ILE A 116 2.14 8.62 6.41
N GLU A 117 3.23 8.20 7.07
CA GLU A 117 3.45 8.31 8.52
C GLU A 117 2.27 7.86 9.39
N ALA A 118 1.50 6.87 8.92
CA ALA A 118 0.41 6.28 9.67
C ALA A 118 0.95 5.44 10.84
N LEU A 119 0.21 5.46 11.96
CA LEU A 119 0.48 4.60 13.10
C LEU A 119 0.12 3.16 12.74
N LEU A 120 1.11 2.27 12.78
CA LEU A 120 0.93 0.84 12.43
C LEU A 120 0.00 0.09 13.40
N THR A 121 -0.16 0.61 14.61
CA THR A 121 -1.01 0.06 15.66
C THR A 121 -2.41 0.66 15.68
N ASP A 122 -2.68 1.68 14.87
CA ASP A 122 -3.94 2.44 14.92
C ASP A 122 -4.76 2.30 13.63
N LEU A 123 -6.07 2.43 13.78
CA LEU A 123 -7.04 2.44 12.69
C LEU A 123 -7.03 3.82 12.02
N THR A 124 -6.08 4.03 11.11
CA THR A 124 -5.90 5.31 10.44
C THR A 124 -6.95 5.52 9.35
N GLU A 125 -7.71 6.60 9.43
CA GLU A 125 -8.56 7.04 8.32
C GLU A 125 -7.71 7.62 7.18
N VAL A 126 -7.80 6.99 6.01
CA VAL A 126 -7.19 7.49 4.78
C VAL A 126 -8.28 7.76 3.75
N GLU A 127 -8.06 8.78 2.95
CA GLU A 127 -8.80 9.02 1.73
C GLU A 127 -8.18 8.19 0.61
N VAL A 128 -8.99 7.38 -0.07
CA VAL A 128 -8.57 6.59 -1.22
C VAL A 128 -9.01 7.32 -2.48
N ALA A 129 -8.06 7.54 -3.38
CA ALA A 129 -8.30 8.02 -4.73
C ALA A 129 -7.76 7.00 -5.74
N LEU A 130 -8.49 6.79 -6.82
CA LEU A 130 -8.07 5.96 -7.94
C LEU A 130 -7.18 6.80 -8.84
N GLU A 131 -6.00 6.32 -9.21
CA GLU A 131 -5.19 6.99 -10.22
C GLU A 131 -5.72 6.60 -11.61
N GLY A 132 -6.04 7.61 -12.42
CA GLY A 132 -6.73 7.44 -13.70
C GLY A 132 -5.77 7.29 -14.85
#